data_AF-A0AAV8RMI7-F1
#
_entry.id   AF-A0AAV8RMI7-F1
#
_cell.length_a   1.000
_cell.length_b   1.000
_cell.length_c   1.000
_cell.angle_alpha   90.00
_cell.angle_beta   90.00
_cell.angle_gamma   90.00
#
_symmetry.space_group_name_H-M   'P 1'
#
loop_
_entity.id
_entity.type
_entity.pdbx_description
1 polymer ?
#
loop_
_entity_poly.entity_id
_entity_poly.type
_entity_poly.pdbx_seq_one_letter_code
_entity_poly.pdbx_strand_id
1 'polypeptide(L)'
;MAILRAHRGKHRPRALVVPLLAVSAAAALAVIWFLFFPPVLTSAFSLAPPAAAYASESEGSSGLERKYLYWGSRIDCPGKHCDSCAGLGHQESSLRCALEEALFLQRVFVMPSRMCINPLHNKKGILHQHSNTSSEERWAANSCPMDSLYDVDLFPSKVQVIFDNSKMWYRILSTSMKLEESGVAHVEGVSRVDLKENIHYSNVLLINRTANPLAWFMECKDRTNRSSVLLPYAFLPMVAARKLRDAADKVKGLLGDYDAIHVRRGDKIKTRKDQFGVIRTLHPHLDRDTRPEFIQQRIEKWIPAGRTLFIASNERSPGFFSPLSARYELAYSSNFSDILDPVIENNYQLFMVERLVLVGAKTFVKTFKVDEKDLSLTDDPKKNAKHWQIPIYTMEREGR
;
A
#
# COMPACT_ATOMS: atom_id res chain seq x y z
N MET A 1 19.09 -11.32 -67.70
CA MET A 1 19.59 -12.70 -67.93
C MET A 1 18.81 -13.66 -67.03
N ALA A 2 18.39 -14.77 -67.66
CA ALA A 2 17.97 -16.08 -67.11
C ALA A 2 16.87 -16.16 -66.03
N ILE A 3 15.69 -16.47 -66.56
CA ILE A 3 14.57 -17.24 -66.00
C ILE A 3 15.04 -18.58 -65.42
N LEU A 4 14.44 -19.07 -64.33
CA LEU A 4 14.07 -20.48 -64.21
C LEU A 4 12.86 -20.69 -63.29
N ARG A 5 11.87 -21.39 -63.85
CA ARG A 5 10.53 -21.63 -63.35
C ARG A 5 10.41 -23.11 -62.98
N ALA A 6 9.79 -23.35 -61.83
CA ALA A 6 8.97 -24.51 -61.43
C ALA A 6 9.54 -25.95 -61.38
N HIS A 7 9.22 -26.65 -60.28
CA HIS A 7 8.49 -27.92 -60.41
C HIS A 7 7.56 -28.21 -59.22
N ARG A 8 6.29 -28.49 -59.53
CA ARG A 8 5.27 -29.10 -58.65
C ARG A 8 5.54 -30.59 -58.51
N GLY A 9 5.43 -31.12 -57.28
CA GLY A 9 5.31 -32.55 -57.00
C GLY A 9 4.02 -32.85 -56.22
N LYS A 10 3.18 -33.75 -56.76
CA LYS A 10 1.99 -34.34 -56.11
C LYS A 10 2.41 -35.53 -55.25
N HIS A 11 1.89 -35.69 -54.03
CA HIS A 11 1.80 -37.01 -53.36
C HIS A 11 0.56 -37.13 -52.46
N ARG A 12 0.04 -38.37 -52.40
CA ARG A 12 -1.27 -38.91 -51.96
C ARG A 12 -1.63 -38.78 -50.46
N PRO A 13 -2.92 -38.94 -50.07
CA PRO A 13 -3.40 -38.77 -48.69
C PRO A 13 -3.04 -39.96 -47.78
N ARG A 14 -2.56 -39.69 -46.57
CA ARG A 14 -2.40 -40.68 -45.49
C ARG A 14 -3.59 -40.63 -44.53
N ALA A 15 -4.01 -41.81 -44.12
CA ALA A 15 -5.24 -42.12 -43.39
C ALA A 15 -5.44 -41.35 -42.07
N LEU A 16 -6.66 -40.85 -41.87
CA LEU A 16 -7.12 -40.06 -40.72
C LEU A 16 -7.57 -40.93 -39.52
N VAL A 17 -7.17 -42.20 -39.47
CA VAL A 17 -7.73 -43.19 -38.53
C VAL A 17 -6.91 -43.30 -37.23
N VAL A 18 -5.64 -42.91 -37.23
CA VAL A 18 -4.75 -43.03 -36.06
C VAL A 18 -4.99 -41.97 -34.96
N PRO A 19 -5.23 -40.68 -35.25
CA PRO A 19 -5.40 -39.69 -34.17
C PRO A 19 -6.75 -39.79 -33.45
N LEU A 20 -7.77 -40.39 -34.07
CA LEU A 20 -9.11 -40.56 -33.47
C LEU A 20 -9.15 -41.66 -32.39
N LEU A 21 -8.34 -42.71 -32.53
CA LEU A 21 -8.25 -43.79 -31.53
C LEU A 21 -7.46 -43.38 -30.29
N ALA A 22 -6.50 -42.46 -30.41
CA ALA A 22 -5.74 -41.96 -29.27
C ALA A 22 -6.57 -41.02 -28.38
N VAL A 23 -7.47 -40.21 -28.97
CA VAL A 23 -8.33 -39.28 -28.23
C VAL A 23 -9.45 -40.03 -27.48
N SER A 24 -9.99 -41.12 -28.04
CA SER A 24 -11.03 -41.91 -27.38
C SER A 24 -10.50 -42.70 -26.18
N ALA A 25 -9.27 -43.21 -26.25
CA ALA A 25 -8.62 -43.89 -25.12
C ALA A 25 -8.34 -42.95 -23.94
N ALA A 26 -7.93 -41.70 -24.19
CA ALA A 26 -7.68 -40.72 -23.14
C ALA A 26 -8.98 -40.27 -22.44
N ALA A 27 -10.08 -40.13 -23.18
CA ALA A 27 -11.38 -39.80 -22.61
C ALA A 27 -11.94 -40.92 -21.72
N ALA A 28 -11.78 -42.19 -22.13
CA ALA A 28 -12.21 -43.34 -21.34
C ALA A 28 -11.44 -43.45 -20.00
N LEU A 29 -10.13 -43.18 -20.01
CA LEU A 29 -9.31 -43.19 -18.80
C LEU A 29 -9.67 -42.04 -17.83
N ALA A 30 -10.04 -40.86 -18.35
CA ALA A 30 -10.50 -39.75 -17.52
C ALA A 30 -11.84 -40.05 -16.84
N VAL A 31 -12.79 -40.69 -17.54
CA VAL A 31 -14.08 -41.10 -16.97
C VAL A 31 -13.89 -42.17 -15.89
N ILE A 32 -13.00 -43.13 -16.09
CA ILE A 32 -12.66 -44.15 -15.09
C ILE A 32 -12.05 -43.49 -13.84
N TRP A 33 -11.18 -42.50 -14.00
CA TRP A 33 -10.59 -41.79 -12.85
C TRP A 33 -11.66 -41.04 -12.02
N PHE A 34 -12.64 -40.40 -12.66
CA PHE A 34 -13.76 -39.75 -11.97
C PHE A 34 -14.71 -40.73 -11.25
N LEU A 35 -14.85 -41.96 -11.75
CA LEU A 35 -15.71 -42.99 -11.15
C LEU A 35 -15.08 -43.65 -9.92
N PHE A 36 -13.74 -43.80 -9.90
CA PHE A 36 -13.03 -44.44 -8.78
C PHE A 36 -12.44 -43.44 -7.77
N PHE A 37 -12.31 -42.17 -8.12
CA PHE A 37 -11.84 -41.10 -7.24
C PHE A 37 -12.74 -39.86 -7.35
N PRO A 38 -13.97 -39.91 -6.80
CA PRO A 38 -14.82 -38.71 -6.76
C PRO A 38 -14.12 -37.63 -5.94
N PRO A 39 -14.02 -36.38 -6.44
CA PRO A 39 -13.49 -35.29 -5.63
C PRO A 39 -14.44 -35.08 -4.45
N VAL A 40 -13.88 -35.08 -3.24
CA VAL A 40 -14.65 -34.82 -2.02
C VAL A 40 -15.26 -33.42 -2.16
N LEU A 41 -16.57 -33.36 -2.38
CA LEU A 41 -17.36 -32.14 -2.42
C LEU A 41 -17.66 -31.72 -0.97
N THR A 42 -16.73 -31.04 -0.30
CA THR A 42 -17.03 -30.40 0.99
C THR A 42 -17.79 -29.10 0.78
N SER A 43 -19.09 -29.22 0.48
CA SER A 43 -20.05 -28.17 0.79
C SER A 43 -20.63 -28.45 2.17
N ALA A 44 -20.11 -27.76 3.18
CA ALA A 44 -20.80 -27.54 4.43
C ALA A 44 -20.58 -26.07 4.81
N PHE A 45 -21.51 -25.23 4.36
CA PHE A 45 -21.73 -23.91 4.94
C PHE A 45 -22.20 -24.10 6.38
N SER A 46 -21.28 -24.04 7.34
CA SER A 46 -21.63 -23.78 8.74
C SER A 46 -21.53 -22.28 8.98
N LEU A 47 -22.68 -21.61 8.92
CA LEU A 47 -22.87 -20.27 9.47
C LEU A 47 -22.85 -20.36 10.99
N ALA A 48 -21.66 -20.21 11.58
CA ALA A 48 -21.52 -19.81 12.97
C ALA A 48 -20.87 -18.42 12.98
N PRO A 49 -21.40 -17.46 13.78
CA PRO A 49 -20.76 -16.16 13.89
C PRO A 49 -19.37 -16.37 14.53
N PRO A 50 -18.30 -15.72 14.04
CA PRO A 50 -17.05 -15.73 14.78
C PRO A 50 -17.29 -14.92 16.06
N ALA A 51 -17.54 -15.63 17.15
CA ALA A 51 -17.30 -15.12 18.49
C ALA A 51 -15.89 -14.54 18.47
N ALA A 52 -15.77 -13.30 18.94
CA ALA A 52 -14.54 -12.52 18.93
C ALA A 52 -13.33 -13.35 19.36
N ALA A 53 -12.58 -13.83 18.38
CA ALA A 53 -11.25 -14.36 18.59
C ALA A 53 -10.36 -13.15 18.85
N TYR A 54 -10.35 -12.69 20.11
CA TYR A 54 -9.07 -12.26 20.67
C TYR A 54 -8.09 -13.37 20.33
N ALA A 55 -7.02 -13.05 19.62
CA ALA A 55 -5.89 -13.95 19.48
C ALA A 55 -5.43 -14.32 20.89
N SER A 56 -5.97 -15.43 21.40
CA SER A 56 -5.42 -16.15 22.52
C SER A 56 -4.01 -16.48 22.09
N GLU A 57 -3.03 -15.84 22.74
CA GLU A 57 -1.66 -16.33 22.80
C GLU A 57 -1.77 -17.85 23.03
N SER A 58 -1.36 -18.67 22.06
CA SER A 58 -1.28 -20.10 22.33
C SER A 58 -0.17 -20.27 23.36
N GLU A 59 -0.54 -20.54 24.61
CA GLU A 59 0.34 -20.85 25.75
C GLU A 59 1.06 -22.21 25.57
N GLY A 60 1.60 -22.49 24.39
CA GLY A 60 2.31 -23.75 24.07
C GLY A 60 3.78 -23.58 23.71
N SER A 61 4.21 -22.40 23.28
CA SER A 61 5.62 -22.11 22.97
C SER A 61 6.04 -20.88 23.77
N SER A 62 7.16 -20.97 24.49
CA SER A 62 7.71 -19.85 25.27
C SER A 62 8.02 -18.62 24.41
N GLY A 63 8.02 -18.76 23.07
CA GLY A 63 8.42 -17.73 22.12
C GLY A 63 9.93 -17.47 22.11
N LEU A 64 10.68 -17.99 23.09
CA LEU A 64 12.11 -17.78 23.28
C LEU A 64 12.98 -18.60 22.31
N GLU A 65 12.38 -19.58 21.63
CA GLU A 65 13.03 -20.31 20.53
C GLU A 65 13.16 -19.46 19.25
N ARG A 66 12.39 -18.37 19.17
CA ARG A 66 12.40 -17.45 18.04
C ARG A 66 13.40 -16.33 18.27
N LYS A 67 13.87 -15.76 17.17
CA LYS A 67 14.77 -14.61 17.13
C LYS A 67 13.99 -13.36 16.71
N TYR A 68 14.35 -12.22 17.28
CA TYR A 68 13.58 -10.98 17.17
C TYR A 68 14.39 -9.88 16.49
N LEU A 69 13.69 -9.01 15.76
CA LEU A 69 14.20 -7.77 15.19
C LEU A 69 13.36 -6.63 15.76
N TYR A 70 13.99 -5.75 16.53
CA TYR A 70 13.37 -4.53 17.05
C TYR A 70 14.02 -3.31 16.43
N TRP A 71 13.15 -2.34 16.13
CA TRP A 71 13.49 -1.14 15.39
C TRP A 71 13.51 0.13 16.25
N GLY A 72 12.81 0.11 17.38
CA GLY A 72 12.48 1.32 18.13
C GLY A 72 10.97 1.51 18.21
N SER A 73 10.54 2.41 19.08
CA SER A 73 9.12 2.65 19.40
C SER A 73 8.37 3.48 18.35
N ARG A 74 9.04 3.86 17.25
CA ARG A 74 8.49 4.72 16.20
C ARG A 74 9.06 4.34 14.84
N ILE A 75 8.18 4.19 13.84
CA ILE A 75 8.53 3.72 12.49
C ILE A 75 9.58 4.59 11.77
N ASP A 76 9.56 5.91 11.95
CA ASP A 76 10.48 6.83 11.27
C ASP A 76 11.67 7.29 12.15
N CYS A 77 11.91 6.69 13.31
CA CYS A 77 13.02 7.01 14.21
C CYS A 77 14.19 6.03 14.08
N PRO A 78 15.46 6.48 14.28
CA PRO A 78 15.93 7.87 14.49
C PRO A 78 16.02 8.73 13.21
N GLY A 79 15.23 8.43 12.18
CA GLY A 79 15.26 9.17 10.92
C GLY A 79 14.82 10.64 11.01
N LYS A 80 14.96 11.35 9.88
CA LYS A 80 14.59 12.78 9.73
C LYS A 80 13.20 13.17 10.27
N HIS A 81 12.26 12.22 10.27
CA HIS A 81 10.89 12.46 10.69
C HIS A 81 10.57 11.96 12.11
N CYS A 82 11.59 11.66 12.92
CA CYS A 82 11.42 11.17 14.28
C CYS A 82 10.62 12.13 15.19
N ASP A 83 10.86 13.44 15.05
CA ASP A 83 10.20 14.48 15.85
C ASP A 83 9.01 15.16 15.13
N SER A 84 8.95 15.07 13.80
CA SER A 84 7.97 15.82 12.98
C SER A 84 6.87 14.95 12.35
N CYS A 85 7.04 13.63 12.37
CA CYS A 85 6.18 12.61 11.81
C CYS A 85 5.92 12.75 10.30
N ALA A 86 6.26 11.73 9.51
CA ALA A 86 5.97 11.78 8.07
C ALA A 86 4.49 11.50 7.78
N GLY A 87 4.02 11.76 6.56
CA GLY A 87 2.68 11.32 6.13
C GLY A 87 2.58 9.78 6.06
N LEU A 88 1.36 9.24 6.15
CA LEU A 88 1.13 7.77 6.19
C LEU A 88 1.85 7.01 5.08
N GLY A 89 1.83 7.50 3.84
CA GLY A 89 2.52 6.81 2.73
C GLY A 89 4.05 6.71 2.87
N HIS A 90 4.68 7.61 3.64
CA HIS A 90 6.10 7.52 3.98
C HIS A 90 6.31 6.50 5.11
N GLN A 91 5.50 6.59 6.17
CA GLN A 91 5.55 5.65 7.29
C GLN A 91 5.25 4.20 6.83
N GLU A 92 4.29 3.98 5.93
CA GLU A 92 4.05 2.69 5.27
C GLU A 92 5.28 2.18 4.50
N SER A 93 6.02 3.10 3.87
CA SER A 93 7.23 2.75 3.15
C SER A 93 8.34 2.27 4.09
N SER A 94 8.49 2.92 5.24
CA SER A 94 9.39 2.53 6.33
C SER A 94 8.93 1.20 6.95
N LEU A 95 7.66 1.09 7.37
CA LEU A 95 7.09 -0.13 7.95
C LEU A 95 7.26 -1.33 7.02
N ARG A 96 6.92 -1.20 5.73
CA ARG A 96 7.09 -2.30 4.78
C ARG A 96 8.54 -2.75 4.68
N CYS A 97 9.49 -1.81 4.67
CA CYS A 97 10.91 -2.15 4.65
C CYS A 97 11.33 -2.90 5.93
N ALA A 98 10.75 -2.57 7.10
CA ALA A 98 11.06 -3.27 8.37
C ALA A 98 10.55 -4.71 8.36
N LEU A 99 9.34 -4.91 7.81
CA LEU A 99 8.78 -6.23 7.61
C LEU A 99 9.60 -7.05 6.60
N GLU A 100 10.05 -6.44 5.49
CA GLU A 100 10.92 -7.09 4.50
C GLU A 100 12.26 -7.52 5.10
N GLU A 101 12.85 -6.72 5.98
CA GLU A 101 14.10 -7.10 6.65
C GLU A 101 13.88 -8.23 7.66
N ALA A 102 12.82 -8.16 8.46
CA ALA A 102 12.46 -9.25 9.37
C ALA A 102 12.23 -10.57 8.61
N LEU A 103 11.57 -10.50 7.45
CA LEU A 103 11.41 -11.63 6.53
C LEU A 103 12.74 -12.18 6.03
N PHE A 104 13.63 -11.29 5.58
CA PHE A 104 14.94 -11.66 5.06
C PHE A 104 15.82 -12.37 6.11
N LEU A 105 15.76 -11.87 7.35
CA LEU A 105 16.50 -12.38 8.51
C LEU A 105 15.81 -13.58 9.19
N GLN A 106 14.58 -13.93 8.78
CA GLN A 106 13.75 -14.95 9.42
C GLN A 106 13.52 -14.70 10.92
N ARG A 107 13.27 -13.43 11.26
CA ARG A 107 13.04 -12.97 12.63
C ARG A 107 11.60 -12.49 12.81
N VAL A 108 11.09 -12.59 14.03
CA VAL A 108 9.83 -11.96 14.42
C VAL A 108 10.07 -10.45 14.53
N PHE A 109 9.27 -9.67 13.84
CA PHE A 109 9.36 -8.21 13.91
C PHE A 109 8.65 -7.71 15.18
N VAL A 110 9.38 -6.94 15.99
CA VAL A 110 8.80 -6.20 17.12
C VAL A 110 8.36 -4.84 16.59
N MET A 111 7.07 -4.75 16.27
CA MET A 111 6.44 -3.58 15.65
C MET A 111 6.05 -2.54 16.71
N PRO A 112 6.24 -1.24 16.42
CA PRO A 112 5.64 -0.18 17.22
C PRO A 112 4.13 -0.38 17.38
N SER A 113 3.65 -0.34 18.61
CA SER A 113 2.21 -0.39 18.94
C SER A 113 1.45 0.84 18.48
N ARG A 114 2.16 1.93 18.12
CA ARG A 114 1.57 3.21 17.70
C ARG A 114 2.22 3.74 16.43
N MET A 115 1.41 4.37 15.58
CA MET A 115 1.83 5.10 14.39
C MET A 115 1.69 6.60 14.62
N CYS A 116 2.68 7.40 14.22
CA CYS A 116 2.54 8.85 14.37
C CYS A 116 1.55 9.43 13.35
N ILE A 117 0.80 10.44 13.75
CA ILE A 117 -0.09 11.21 12.89
C ILE A 117 0.54 12.58 12.66
N ASN A 118 0.94 12.84 11.41
CA ASN A 118 1.41 14.17 11.03
C ASN A 118 0.28 15.23 11.19
N PRO A 119 0.47 16.28 12.00
CA PRO A 119 -0.57 17.29 12.26
C PRO A 119 -1.04 18.04 11.00
N LEU A 120 -0.19 18.20 9.97
CA LEU A 120 -0.60 18.80 8.69
C LEU A 120 -1.69 18.01 7.99
N HIS A 121 -1.74 16.71 8.24
CA HIS A 121 -2.71 15.80 7.65
C HIS A 121 -3.93 15.57 8.53
N ASN A 122 -4.00 16.07 9.77
CA ASN A 122 -5.10 15.81 10.71
C ASN A 122 -5.94 17.06 11.06
N LYS A 123 -6.02 18.04 10.15
CA LYS A 123 -6.72 19.32 10.38
C LYS A 123 -8.26 19.26 10.30
N LYS A 124 -8.91 18.10 10.50
CA LYS A 124 -10.33 18.13 10.89
C LYS A 124 -10.36 18.74 12.29
N GLY A 125 -11.17 19.79 12.48
CA GLY A 125 -11.17 20.62 13.67
C GLY A 125 -11.34 19.84 14.97
N ILE A 126 -10.92 20.50 16.06
CA ILE A 126 -10.95 20.08 17.47
C ILE A 126 -9.71 19.27 17.91
N LEU A 127 -8.68 20.00 18.35
CA LEU A 127 -8.14 19.89 19.71
C LEU A 127 -7.13 21.03 19.92
N HIS A 128 -7.44 21.89 20.88
CA HIS A 128 -6.62 23.01 21.32
C HIS A 128 -5.21 22.54 21.70
N GLN A 129 -4.20 22.95 20.94
CA GLN A 129 -2.81 22.77 21.35
C GLN A 129 -2.47 23.83 22.40
N HIS A 130 -2.63 23.49 23.68
CA HIS A 130 -1.97 24.23 24.77
C HIS A 130 -0.47 23.89 24.77
N SER A 131 0.36 24.93 24.84
CA SER A 131 1.81 24.90 24.59
C SER A 131 2.67 24.27 25.70
N ASN A 132 2.08 23.77 26.79
CA ASN A 132 2.80 23.30 27.99
C ASN A 132 2.70 21.78 28.26
N THR A 133 2.52 20.95 27.24
CA THR A 133 2.49 19.48 27.40
C THR A 133 3.86 18.85 27.18
N SER A 134 4.14 17.75 27.88
CA SER A 134 5.39 16.99 27.73
C SER A 134 5.51 16.34 26.34
N SER A 135 6.72 15.92 25.95
CA SER A 135 6.96 15.24 24.67
C SER A 135 6.14 13.94 24.51
N GLU A 136 5.87 13.24 25.61
CA GLU A 136 5.09 12.00 25.63
C GLU A 136 3.58 12.25 25.48
N GLU A 137 3.05 13.29 26.14
CA GLU A 137 1.64 13.70 25.99
C GLU A 137 1.35 14.18 24.56
N ARG A 138 2.29 14.93 23.95
CA ARG A 138 2.19 15.31 22.54
C ARG A 138 2.24 14.11 21.60
N TRP A 139 3.03 13.09 21.93
CA TRP A 139 3.06 11.85 21.14
C TRP A 139 1.73 11.09 21.24
N ALA A 140 1.18 10.93 22.45
CA ALA A 140 -0.10 10.25 22.67
C ALA A 140 -1.23 10.93 21.88
N ALA A 141 -1.28 12.27 21.87
CA ALA A 141 -2.28 13.05 21.14
C ALA A 141 -2.08 13.04 19.62
N ASN A 142 -0.85 12.83 19.13
CA ASN A 142 -0.51 12.81 17.71
C ASN A 142 -0.10 11.41 17.22
N SER A 143 -0.68 10.35 17.77
CA SER A 143 -0.47 8.99 17.30
C SER A 143 -1.77 8.19 17.40
N CYS A 144 -1.87 7.14 16.59
CA CYS A 144 -2.96 6.15 16.70
C CYS A 144 -2.39 4.76 16.98
N PRO A 145 -3.17 3.88 17.61
CA PRO A 145 -2.82 2.47 17.73
C PRO A 145 -2.60 1.85 16.35
N MET A 146 -1.56 1.01 16.21
CA MET A 146 -1.21 0.38 14.94
C MET A 146 -2.31 -0.59 14.45
N ASP A 147 -2.96 -1.29 15.39
CA ASP A 147 -4.12 -2.16 15.17
C ASP A 147 -5.40 -1.41 14.75
N SER A 148 -5.48 -0.10 15.00
CA SER A 148 -6.54 0.75 14.45
C SER A 148 -6.39 1.02 12.96
N LEU A 149 -5.18 0.85 12.41
CA LEU A 149 -4.86 1.04 10.99
C LEU A 149 -4.75 -0.30 10.27
N TYR A 150 -4.12 -1.30 10.88
CA TYR A 150 -3.83 -2.59 10.23
C TYR A 150 -4.36 -3.77 11.04
N ASP A 151 -4.83 -4.77 10.34
CA ASP A 151 -5.23 -6.06 10.88
C ASP A 151 -3.99 -6.94 11.03
N VAL A 152 -3.41 -6.92 12.23
CA VAL A 152 -2.13 -7.60 12.52
C VAL A 152 -2.26 -9.13 12.45
N ASP A 153 -3.47 -9.67 12.61
CA ASP A 153 -3.72 -11.10 12.46
C ASP A 153 -3.54 -11.58 11.01
N LEU A 154 -3.54 -10.67 10.03
CA LEU A 154 -3.23 -10.98 8.64
C LEU A 154 -1.73 -10.95 8.32
N PHE A 155 -0.89 -10.37 9.18
CA PHE A 155 0.56 -10.28 8.95
C PHE A 155 1.25 -11.65 8.95
N PRO A 156 0.95 -12.59 9.88
CA PRO A 156 1.56 -13.93 9.92
C PRO A 156 1.46 -14.73 8.61
N SER A 157 0.53 -14.39 7.71
CA SER A 157 0.48 -14.96 6.35
C SER A 157 1.77 -14.73 5.54
N LYS A 158 2.59 -13.76 5.96
CA LYS A 158 3.90 -13.44 5.39
C LYS A 158 4.97 -13.32 6.46
N VAL A 159 4.76 -12.49 7.48
CA VAL A 159 5.77 -12.07 8.46
C VAL A 159 5.21 -12.14 9.87
N GLN A 160 5.94 -12.77 10.78
CA GLN A 160 5.55 -12.83 12.20
C GLN A 160 5.80 -11.47 12.87
N VAL A 161 4.81 -10.99 13.59
CA VAL A 161 4.86 -9.69 14.27
C VAL A 161 4.36 -9.82 15.69
N ILE A 162 4.99 -9.08 16.60
CA ILE A 162 4.46 -8.76 17.93
C ILE A 162 4.54 -7.24 18.15
N PHE A 163 3.75 -6.71 19.09
CA PHE A 163 3.85 -5.31 19.47
C PHE A 163 4.89 -5.06 20.57
N ASP A 164 5.50 -3.88 20.54
CA ASP A 164 6.43 -3.35 21.55
C ASP A 164 5.79 -3.01 22.91
N ASN A 165 4.49 -3.29 23.09
CA ASN A 165 3.77 -3.21 24.36
C ASN A 165 3.16 -4.56 24.79
N SER A 166 3.48 -5.64 24.10
CA SER A 166 2.95 -6.98 24.39
C SER A 166 3.65 -7.63 25.59
N LYS A 167 2.95 -8.53 26.30
CA LYS A 167 3.55 -9.35 27.37
C LYS A 167 4.76 -10.13 26.87
N MET A 168 4.68 -10.65 25.64
CA MET A 168 5.78 -11.34 24.97
C MET A 168 7.02 -10.44 24.84
N TRP A 169 6.84 -9.17 24.43
CA TRP A 169 7.96 -8.24 24.32
C TRP A 169 8.67 -8.00 25.67
N TYR A 170 7.93 -7.82 26.76
CA TYR A 170 8.53 -7.69 28.10
C TYR A 170 9.29 -8.95 28.53
N ARG A 171 8.79 -10.15 28.17
CA ARG A 171 9.51 -11.43 28.40
C ARG A 171 10.81 -11.50 27.60
N ILE A 172 10.78 -11.09 26.33
CA ILE A 172 11.96 -11.06 25.46
C ILE A 172 13.01 -10.11 26.02
N LEU A 173 12.63 -8.87 26.37
CA LEU A 173 13.55 -7.89 26.95
C LEU A 173 14.19 -8.38 28.25
N SER A 174 13.38 -8.88 29.19
CA SER A 174 13.90 -9.39 30.46
C SER A 174 14.79 -10.62 30.28
N THR A 175 14.54 -11.44 29.26
CA THR A 175 15.39 -12.60 28.93
C THR A 175 16.67 -12.16 28.21
N SER A 176 16.60 -11.24 27.26
CA SER A 176 17.78 -10.73 26.55
C SER A 176 18.77 -10.06 27.49
N MET A 177 18.30 -9.37 28.52
CA MET A 177 19.17 -8.77 29.53
C MET A 177 19.91 -9.80 30.38
N LYS A 178 19.42 -11.04 30.50
CA LYS A 178 20.05 -12.13 31.26
C LYS A 178 21.04 -12.96 30.43
N LEU A 179 20.96 -12.87 29.11
CA LEU A 179 21.73 -13.71 28.17
C LEU A 179 23.04 -13.06 27.70
N GLU A 180 23.46 -11.94 28.30
CA GLU A 180 24.68 -11.18 27.99
C GLU A 180 24.96 -11.09 26.47
N GLU A 181 26.06 -11.66 25.98
CA GLU A 181 26.50 -11.62 24.57
C GLU A 181 25.51 -12.26 23.58
N SER A 182 24.71 -13.22 24.03
CA SER A 182 23.69 -13.89 23.19
C SER A 182 22.31 -13.22 23.28
N GLY A 183 22.16 -12.23 24.16
CA GLY A 183 20.89 -11.62 24.51
C GLY A 183 20.45 -10.53 23.54
N VAL A 184 21.25 -9.46 23.42
CA VAL A 184 20.93 -8.29 22.59
C VAL A 184 22.15 -7.78 21.83
N ALA A 185 21.95 -7.49 20.55
CA ALA A 185 22.94 -6.83 19.71
C ALA A 185 22.38 -5.48 19.28
N HIS A 186 23.04 -4.40 19.70
CA HIS A 186 22.78 -3.05 19.21
C HIS A 186 23.56 -2.83 17.92
N VAL A 187 22.85 -2.62 16.81
CA VAL A 187 23.47 -2.53 15.48
C VAL A 187 23.10 -1.22 14.78
N GLU A 188 24.10 -0.58 14.19
CA GLU A 188 23.98 0.64 13.39
C GLU A 188 24.90 0.50 12.17
N GLY A 189 24.43 0.90 10.99
CA GLY A 189 25.25 0.91 9.76
C GLY A 189 25.65 -0.47 9.19
N VAL A 190 25.14 -1.56 9.75
CA VAL A 190 25.42 -2.94 9.29
C VAL A 190 24.43 -3.33 8.18
N SER A 191 24.86 -4.04 7.14
CA SER A 191 23.95 -4.48 6.08
C SER A 191 23.07 -5.65 6.52
N ARG A 192 21.88 -5.81 5.92
CA ARG A 192 21.02 -6.98 6.20
C ARG A 192 21.69 -8.32 5.89
N VAL A 193 22.64 -8.34 4.94
CA VAL A 193 23.41 -9.55 4.59
C VAL A 193 24.36 -9.89 5.73
N ASP A 194 25.11 -8.92 6.23
CA ASP A 194 26.02 -9.11 7.36
C ASP A 194 25.27 -9.52 8.63
N LEU A 195 24.09 -8.96 8.89
CA LEU A 195 23.23 -9.38 10.01
C LEU A 195 22.80 -10.85 9.91
N LYS A 196 22.70 -11.38 8.69
CA LYS A 196 22.28 -12.76 8.42
C LYS A 196 23.46 -13.73 8.47
N GLU A 197 24.60 -13.35 7.92
CA GLU A 197 25.74 -14.24 7.70
C GLU A 197 26.74 -14.22 8.86
N ASN A 198 26.86 -13.10 9.58
CA ASN A 198 27.77 -13.01 10.72
C ASN A 198 27.18 -13.75 11.95
N ILE A 199 27.95 -14.68 12.51
CA ILE A 199 27.55 -15.49 13.67
C ILE A 199 27.23 -14.65 14.92
N HIS A 200 27.87 -13.50 15.07
CA HIS A 200 27.64 -12.58 16.19
C HIS A 200 26.24 -11.95 16.16
N TYR A 201 25.63 -11.79 14.98
CA TYR A 201 24.29 -11.22 14.84
C TYR A 201 23.23 -12.30 14.61
N SER A 202 23.53 -13.30 13.78
CA SER A 202 22.58 -14.31 13.37
C SER A 202 22.08 -15.16 14.54
N ASN A 203 22.88 -15.36 15.60
CA ASN A 203 22.51 -16.17 16.77
C ASN A 203 21.92 -15.41 17.95
N VAL A 204 22.06 -14.09 17.99
CA VAL A 204 21.51 -13.28 19.08
C VAL A 204 19.98 -13.33 19.11
N LEU A 205 19.41 -13.41 20.32
CA LEU A 205 17.96 -13.41 20.56
C LEU A 205 17.31 -12.15 20.00
N LEU A 206 17.82 -10.96 20.35
CA LEU A 206 17.26 -9.67 19.94
C LEU A 206 18.28 -8.82 19.18
N ILE A 207 18.00 -8.53 17.91
CA ILE A 207 18.70 -7.46 17.20
C ILE A 207 17.93 -6.16 17.48
N ASN A 208 18.57 -5.24 18.20
CA ASN A 208 18.10 -3.87 18.36
C ASN A 208 18.78 -3.01 17.28
N ARG A 209 18.04 -2.76 16.21
CA ARG A 209 18.57 -2.13 15.01
C ARG A 209 18.19 -0.67 14.98
N THR A 210 19.19 0.18 15.03
CA THR A 210 19.04 1.61 14.82
C THR A 210 19.23 1.92 13.34
N ALA A 211 18.28 2.68 12.78
CA ALA A 211 18.32 3.14 11.40
C ALA A 211 19.56 3.91 11.03
N ASN A 212 19.83 3.91 9.73
CA ASN A 212 20.38 5.08 9.06
C ASN A 212 19.65 6.39 9.49
N PRO A 213 20.38 7.48 9.75
CA PRO A 213 19.83 8.77 10.22
C PRO A 213 18.79 9.40 9.28
N LEU A 214 18.61 8.88 8.07
CA LEU A 214 17.64 9.36 7.08
C LEU A 214 16.28 8.65 7.09
N ALA A 215 16.10 7.60 7.91
CA ALA A 215 14.94 6.69 8.07
C ALA A 215 15.07 5.33 7.37
N TRP A 216 14.36 4.31 7.88
CA TRP A 216 14.51 2.90 7.49
C TRP A 216 14.29 2.61 6.01
N PHE A 217 13.38 3.33 5.36
CA PHE A 217 13.10 3.08 3.94
C PHE A 217 14.35 3.25 3.06
N MET A 218 15.39 3.92 3.56
CA MET A 218 16.70 4.06 2.92
C MET A 218 17.54 2.77 2.95
N GLU A 219 17.26 1.83 3.85
CA GLU A 219 17.87 0.49 3.81
C GLU A 219 17.30 -0.35 2.65
N CYS A 220 16.07 -0.06 2.22
CA CYS A 220 15.44 -0.70 1.06
C CYS A 220 15.50 0.18 -0.21
N LYS A 221 16.48 1.09 -0.33
CA LYS A 221 16.48 2.20 -1.31
C LYS A 221 16.54 1.79 -2.78
N ASP A 222 17.03 0.59 -3.12
CA ASP A 222 17.06 0.07 -4.50
C ASP A 222 15.75 -0.60 -4.95
N ARG A 223 14.61 0.07 -4.67
CA ARG A 223 13.27 -0.38 -5.13
C ARG A 223 13.07 -0.37 -6.65
N THR A 224 14.00 0.20 -7.41
CA THR A 224 14.00 0.10 -8.88
C THR A 224 14.22 -1.33 -9.33
N ASN A 225 14.99 -2.11 -8.57
CA ASN A 225 15.13 -3.53 -8.80
C ASN A 225 14.05 -4.31 -8.05
N ARG A 226 12.85 -4.42 -8.66
CA ARG A 226 11.67 -5.08 -8.06
C ARG A 226 11.92 -6.53 -7.62
N SER A 227 12.96 -7.20 -8.14
CA SER A 227 13.34 -8.55 -7.71
C SER A 227 13.94 -8.61 -6.29
N SER A 228 14.28 -7.46 -5.70
CA SER A 228 14.83 -7.36 -4.34
C SER A 228 13.78 -7.09 -3.24
N VAL A 229 12.51 -6.92 -3.64
CA VAL A 229 11.40 -6.51 -2.77
C VAL A 229 10.56 -7.73 -2.40
N LEU A 230 10.55 -8.12 -1.12
CA LEU A 230 9.81 -9.30 -0.65
C LEU A 230 8.30 -9.05 -0.48
N LEU A 231 7.87 -7.80 -0.24
CA LEU A 231 6.47 -7.45 -0.03
C LEU A 231 5.96 -6.49 -1.12
N PRO A 232 4.82 -6.79 -1.77
CA PRO A 232 4.27 -5.89 -2.79
C PRO A 232 3.84 -4.55 -2.19
N TYR A 233 3.80 -3.50 -3.01
CA TYR A 233 3.33 -2.17 -2.56
C TYR A 233 1.91 -2.21 -1.97
N ALA A 234 1.08 -3.13 -2.47
CA ALA A 234 -0.28 -3.36 -2.02
C ALA A 234 -0.39 -4.11 -0.67
N PHE A 235 0.70 -4.65 -0.11
CA PHE A 235 0.65 -5.46 1.10
C PHE A 235 -0.04 -4.75 2.28
N LEU A 236 0.47 -3.60 2.70
CA LEU A 236 -0.10 -2.82 3.82
C LEU A 236 -1.55 -2.37 3.55
N PRO A 237 -1.90 -1.87 2.35
CA PRO A 237 -3.30 -1.62 2.00
C PRO A 237 -4.22 -2.85 2.11
N MET A 238 -3.77 -4.05 1.74
CA MET A 238 -4.60 -5.27 1.81
C MET A 238 -4.83 -5.74 3.25
N VAL A 239 -3.95 -5.40 4.18
CA VAL A 239 -4.07 -5.73 5.60
C VAL A 239 -4.59 -4.56 6.43
N ALA A 240 -5.32 -3.61 5.82
CA ALA A 240 -6.01 -2.54 6.56
C ALA A 240 -6.94 -3.12 7.64
N ALA A 241 -7.12 -2.46 8.78
CA ALA A 241 -7.93 -2.95 9.90
C ALA A 241 -9.34 -3.36 9.45
N ARG A 242 -9.88 -4.45 10.03
CA ARG A 242 -11.17 -5.04 9.63
C ARG A 242 -12.30 -4.00 9.56
N LYS A 243 -12.42 -3.13 10.57
CA LYS A 243 -13.42 -2.05 10.59
C LYS A 243 -13.36 -1.12 9.37
N LEU A 244 -12.15 -0.85 8.86
CA LEU A 244 -11.93 0.02 7.71
C LEU A 244 -12.29 -0.71 6.41
N ARG A 245 -11.99 -2.01 6.30
CA ARG A 245 -12.39 -2.84 5.17
C ARG A 245 -13.91 -2.98 5.10
N ASP A 246 -14.56 -3.30 6.21
CA ASP A 246 -16.01 -3.45 6.30
C ASP A 246 -16.72 -2.13 5.92
N ALA A 247 -16.19 -0.98 6.36
CA ALA A 247 -16.70 0.34 5.96
C ALA A 247 -16.50 0.62 4.46
N ALA A 248 -15.32 0.32 3.92
CA ALA A 248 -15.07 0.45 2.48
C ALA A 248 -16.00 -0.44 1.65
N ASP A 249 -16.25 -1.67 2.08
CA ASP A 249 -17.15 -2.61 1.38
C ASP A 249 -18.60 -2.11 1.38
N LYS A 250 -19.08 -1.52 2.48
CA LYS A 250 -20.40 -0.86 2.50
C LYS A 250 -20.47 0.32 1.54
N VAL A 251 -19.46 1.19 1.52
CA VAL A 251 -19.39 2.33 0.59
C VAL A 251 -19.40 1.85 -0.87
N LYS A 252 -18.59 0.84 -1.20
CA LYS A 252 -18.56 0.23 -2.54
C LYS A 252 -19.92 -0.37 -2.93
N GLY A 253 -20.59 -1.04 -1.99
CA GLY A 253 -21.93 -1.59 -2.20
C GLY A 253 -22.97 -0.52 -2.54
N LEU A 254 -22.89 0.65 -1.91
CA LEU A 254 -23.76 1.80 -2.22
C LEU A 254 -23.39 2.49 -3.54
N LEU A 255 -22.10 2.52 -3.89
CA LEU A 255 -21.63 3.07 -5.16
C LEU A 255 -22.00 2.20 -6.37
N GLY A 256 -22.17 0.88 -6.21
CA GLY A 256 -22.53 -0.04 -7.30
C GLY A 256 -21.40 -0.21 -8.33
N ASP A 257 -21.71 -0.02 -9.62
CA ASP A 257 -20.70 0.03 -10.69
C ASP A 257 -20.22 1.48 -10.87
N TYR A 258 -19.01 1.77 -10.40
CA TYR A 258 -18.44 3.12 -10.38
C TYR A 258 -17.00 3.15 -10.90
N ASP A 259 -16.56 4.33 -11.30
CA ASP A 259 -15.16 4.65 -11.56
C ASP A 259 -14.66 5.64 -10.53
N ALA A 260 -13.35 5.78 -10.43
CA ALA A 260 -12.76 6.65 -9.43
C ALA A 260 -11.56 7.43 -9.94
N ILE A 261 -11.41 8.65 -9.40
CA ILE A 261 -10.20 9.45 -9.56
C ILE A 261 -9.62 9.80 -8.20
N HIS A 262 -8.29 9.81 -8.13
CA HIS A 262 -7.56 10.38 -7.02
C HIS A 262 -6.88 11.68 -7.47
N VAL A 263 -7.15 12.79 -6.78
CA VAL A 263 -6.65 14.13 -7.13
C VAL A 263 -5.81 14.71 -5.99
N ARG A 264 -4.48 14.75 -6.17
CA ARG A 264 -3.53 15.29 -5.19
C ARG A 264 -3.02 16.66 -5.64
N ARG A 265 -3.67 17.71 -5.17
CA ARG A 265 -3.37 19.12 -5.46
C ARG A 265 -2.66 19.80 -4.28
N GLY A 266 -3.27 19.81 -3.10
CA GLY A 266 -2.94 20.72 -2.00
C GLY A 266 -1.45 20.80 -1.63
N ASP A 267 -0.79 19.68 -1.34
CA ASP A 267 0.64 19.67 -0.98
C ASP A 267 1.60 19.69 -2.18
N LYS A 268 1.08 19.50 -3.40
CA LYS A 268 1.85 19.29 -4.62
C LYS A 268 1.92 20.53 -5.52
N ILE A 269 0.91 21.39 -5.47
CA ILE A 269 0.92 22.71 -6.10
C ILE A 269 1.75 23.64 -5.21
N LYS A 270 3.06 23.63 -5.42
CA LYS A 270 4.01 24.53 -4.74
C LYS A 270 4.55 25.51 -5.76
N THR A 271 4.36 26.80 -5.49
CA THR A 271 4.86 27.88 -6.33
C THR A 271 5.85 28.76 -5.58
N ARG A 272 6.78 29.37 -6.33
CA ARG A 272 7.68 30.43 -5.83
C ARG A 272 7.93 31.45 -6.94
N LYS A 273 8.26 32.68 -6.58
CA LYS A 273 8.78 33.67 -7.54
C LYS A 273 10.29 33.52 -7.65
N ASP A 274 10.84 33.58 -8.86
CA ASP A 274 12.28 33.70 -9.07
C ASP A 274 12.74 35.16 -8.91
N GLN A 275 14.04 35.40 -9.13
CA GLN A 275 14.65 36.73 -9.03
C GLN A 275 14.06 37.78 -9.99
N PHE A 276 13.35 37.34 -11.03
CA PHE A 276 12.67 38.20 -12.01
C PHE A 276 11.17 38.32 -11.74
N GLY A 277 10.69 37.81 -10.60
CA GLY A 277 9.28 37.82 -10.22
C GLY A 277 8.42 36.77 -10.94
N VAL A 278 9.02 35.89 -11.75
CA VAL A 278 8.28 34.88 -12.53
C VAL A 278 7.90 33.72 -11.61
N ILE A 279 6.63 33.30 -11.67
CA ILE A 279 6.12 32.16 -10.92
C ILE A 279 6.72 30.87 -11.48
N ARG A 280 7.26 30.04 -10.58
CA ARG A 280 7.79 28.71 -10.87
C ARG A 280 7.09 27.65 -10.03
N THR A 281 6.99 26.44 -10.55
CA THR A 281 6.41 25.25 -9.91
C THR A 281 7.32 24.03 -10.08
N LEU A 282 7.18 23.04 -9.20
CA LEU A 282 7.86 21.73 -9.31
C LEU A 282 7.13 20.75 -10.24
N HIS A 283 5.87 21.02 -10.55
CA HIS A 283 5.03 20.24 -11.45
C HIS A 283 4.37 21.24 -12.43
N PRO A 284 4.94 21.42 -13.64
CA PRO A 284 4.50 22.47 -14.57
C PRO A 284 3.06 22.30 -15.05
N HIS A 285 2.54 21.08 -15.15
CA HIS A 285 1.21 20.81 -15.70
C HIS A 285 0.16 20.48 -14.63
N LEU A 286 0.59 20.06 -13.43
CA LEU A 286 -0.31 19.54 -12.41
C LEU A 286 -1.54 20.41 -12.11
N ASP A 287 -1.40 21.74 -11.96
CA ASP A 287 -2.54 22.60 -11.65
C ASP A 287 -3.56 22.61 -12.80
N ARG A 288 -3.07 22.73 -14.05
CA ARG A 288 -3.89 22.67 -15.27
C ARG A 288 -4.60 21.32 -15.37
N ASP A 289 -3.84 20.24 -15.36
CA ASP A 289 -4.33 18.88 -15.63
C ASP A 289 -5.36 18.38 -14.61
N THR A 290 -5.36 18.96 -13.41
CA THR A 290 -6.28 18.58 -12.33
C THR A 290 -7.42 19.58 -12.12
N ARG A 291 -7.65 20.51 -13.05
CA ARG A 291 -8.87 21.33 -13.11
C ARG A 291 -10.01 20.54 -13.76
N PRO A 292 -11.28 20.79 -13.37
CA PRO A 292 -12.43 20.01 -13.85
C PRO A 292 -12.50 19.85 -15.37
N GLU A 293 -12.29 20.93 -16.12
CA GLU A 293 -12.35 20.94 -17.59
C GLU A 293 -11.27 20.07 -18.25
N PHE A 294 -10.07 20.01 -17.66
CA PHE A 294 -8.98 19.15 -18.14
C PHE A 294 -9.14 17.70 -17.66
N ILE A 295 -9.60 17.50 -16.42
CA ILE A 295 -9.95 16.17 -15.91
C ILE A 295 -10.99 15.54 -16.83
N GLN A 296 -12.05 16.26 -17.17
CA GLN A 296 -13.13 15.78 -18.03
C GLN A 296 -12.60 15.27 -19.37
N GLN A 297 -11.77 16.07 -20.07
CA GLN A 297 -11.18 15.69 -21.35
C GLN A 297 -10.15 14.56 -21.25
N ARG A 298 -9.42 14.48 -20.13
CA ARG A 298 -8.45 13.41 -19.92
C ARG A 298 -9.15 12.07 -19.69
N ILE A 299 -10.19 12.05 -18.85
CA ILE A 299 -10.84 10.81 -18.42
C ILE A 299 -11.91 10.30 -19.38
N GLU A 300 -12.47 11.14 -20.27
CA GLU A 300 -13.51 10.71 -21.23
C GLU A 300 -13.05 9.58 -22.17
N LYS A 301 -11.73 9.43 -22.34
CA LYS A 301 -11.09 8.34 -23.11
C LYS A 301 -11.26 6.97 -22.43
N TRP A 302 -11.55 6.95 -21.14
CA TRP A 302 -11.60 5.73 -20.31
C TRP A 302 -12.94 5.56 -19.59
N ILE A 303 -13.57 6.67 -19.18
CA ILE A 303 -14.79 6.70 -18.38
C ILE A 303 -15.88 7.38 -19.22
N PRO A 304 -16.87 6.63 -19.72
CA PRO A 304 -18.02 7.19 -20.41
C PRO A 304 -18.84 8.16 -19.56
N ALA A 305 -19.50 9.13 -20.21
CA ALA A 305 -20.46 10.02 -19.55
C ALA A 305 -21.64 9.25 -18.95
N GLY A 306 -22.25 9.82 -17.90
CA GLY A 306 -23.36 9.25 -17.15
C GLY A 306 -22.94 8.26 -16.05
N ARG A 307 -21.65 7.95 -15.93
CA ARG A 307 -21.14 7.03 -14.90
C ARG A 307 -20.94 7.71 -13.55
N THR A 308 -21.07 6.94 -12.47
CA THR A 308 -20.74 7.36 -11.12
C THR A 308 -19.22 7.49 -10.97
N LEU A 309 -18.77 8.67 -10.55
CA LEU A 309 -17.36 9.02 -10.39
C LEU A 309 -17.06 9.35 -8.93
N PHE A 310 -16.39 8.43 -8.24
CA PHE A 310 -15.90 8.65 -6.88
C PHE A 310 -14.61 9.49 -6.90
N ILE A 311 -14.59 10.61 -6.17
CA ILE A 311 -13.46 11.55 -6.14
C ILE A 311 -12.83 11.56 -4.74
N ALA A 312 -11.61 11.05 -4.63
CA ALA A 312 -10.77 11.22 -3.44
C ALA A 312 -9.75 12.33 -3.70
N SER A 313 -9.77 13.39 -2.87
CA SER A 313 -8.94 14.57 -3.13
C SER A 313 -8.49 15.27 -1.85
N ASN A 314 -7.33 15.94 -1.92
CA ASN A 314 -6.88 16.88 -0.90
C ASN A 314 -7.01 18.36 -1.32
N GLU A 315 -7.81 18.63 -2.35
CA GLU A 315 -8.26 19.98 -2.70
C GLU A 315 -9.11 20.55 -1.56
N ARG A 316 -8.89 21.84 -1.25
CA ARG A 316 -9.52 22.51 -0.10
C ARG A 316 -10.69 23.38 -0.49
N SER A 317 -10.75 23.76 -1.77
CA SER A 317 -11.77 24.65 -2.30
C SER A 317 -13.10 23.91 -2.39
N PRO A 318 -14.15 24.29 -1.61
CA PRO A 318 -15.44 23.63 -1.65
C PRO A 318 -16.04 23.67 -3.05
N GLY A 319 -16.62 22.55 -3.51
CA GLY A 319 -17.24 22.48 -4.82
C GLY A 319 -16.28 22.58 -6.01
N PHE A 320 -14.96 22.50 -5.81
CA PHE A 320 -13.97 22.61 -6.89
C PHE A 320 -14.24 21.68 -8.07
N PHE A 321 -14.71 20.45 -7.79
CA PHE A 321 -15.01 19.44 -8.82
C PHE A 321 -16.46 19.46 -9.31
N SER A 322 -17.30 20.39 -8.83
CA SER A 322 -18.71 20.46 -9.23
C SER A 322 -18.94 20.56 -10.73
N PRO A 323 -18.08 21.19 -11.57
CA PRO A 323 -18.30 21.23 -13.01
C PRO A 323 -18.31 19.84 -13.68
N LEU A 324 -17.67 18.83 -13.06
CA LEU A 324 -17.71 17.44 -13.56
C LEU A 324 -19.13 16.84 -13.53
N SER A 325 -20.04 17.40 -12.73
CA SER A 325 -21.44 16.96 -12.63
C SER A 325 -22.22 17.11 -13.94
N ALA A 326 -21.73 17.94 -14.88
CA ALA A 326 -22.30 18.05 -16.21
C ALA A 326 -22.20 16.76 -17.02
N ARG A 327 -21.29 15.83 -16.65
CA ARG A 327 -21.09 14.55 -17.36
C ARG A 327 -21.09 13.32 -16.47
N TYR A 328 -20.88 13.46 -15.17
CA TYR A 328 -20.72 12.32 -14.25
C TYR A 328 -21.58 12.50 -13.00
N GLU A 329 -22.04 11.40 -12.42
CA GLU A 329 -22.66 11.42 -11.09
C GLU A 329 -21.54 11.42 -10.04
N LEU A 330 -21.36 12.54 -9.33
CA LEU A 330 -20.21 12.70 -8.44
C LEU A 330 -20.48 12.10 -7.06
N ALA A 331 -19.53 11.29 -6.58
CA ALA A 331 -19.54 10.74 -5.23
C ALA A 331 -18.26 11.11 -4.47
N TYR A 332 -18.41 11.38 -3.18
CA TYR A 332 -17.32 11.75 -2.27
C TYR A 332 -17.47 10.98 -0.96
N SER A 333 -16.38 10.86 -0.20
CA SER A 333 -16.41 10.26 1.15
C SER A 333 -17.45 10.90 2.06
N SER A 334 -17.68 12.21 1.93
CA SER A 334 -18.69 12.95 2.71
C SER A 334 -20.14 12.52 2.43
N ASN A 335 -20.43 11.86 1.31
CA ASN A 335 -21.76 11.31 1.03
C ASN A 335 -22.07 10.06 1.87
N PHE A 336 -21.08 9.51 2.58
CA PHE A 336 -21.18 8.27 3.35
C PHE A 336 -20.85 8.48 4.84
N SER A 337 -21.12 9.67 5.38
CA SER A 337 -20.82 10.02 6.79
C SER A 337 -21.40 9.02 7.78
N ASP A 338 -22.61 8.52 7.56
CA ASP A 338 -23.27 7.58 8.46
C ASP A 338 -22.53 6.23 8.58
N ILE A 339 -21.72 5.88 7.58
CA ILE A 339 -20.87 4.69 7.58
C ILE A 339 -19.48 5.02 8.11
N LEU A 340 -18.93 6.19 7.75
CA LEU A 340 -17.54 6.54 8.01
C LEU A 340 -17.32 7.16 9.39
N ASP A 341 -18.18 8.09 9.83
CA ASP A 341 -18.01 8.80 11.10
C ASP A 341 -17.92 7.87 12.32
N PRO A 342 -18.66 6.73 12.40
CA PRO A 342 -18.51 5.79 13.51
C PRO A 342 -17.18 5.03 13.56
N VAL A 343 -16.41 4.97 12.46
CA VAL A 343 -15.18 4.16 12.36
C VAL A 343 -13.91 4.98 12.14
N ILE A 344 -14.04 6.23 11.69
CA ILE A 344 -12.94 7.13 11.37
C ILE A 344 -12.70 8.11 12.53
N GLU A 345 -11.60 7.89 13.24
CA GLU A 345 -11.11 8.74 14.34
C GLU A 345 -10.06 9.75 13.86
N ASN A 346 -9.40 9.48 12.74
CA ASN A 346 -8.35 10.35 12.20
C ASN A 346 -8.22 10.25 10.68
N ASN A 347 -7.52 11.21 10.08
CA ASN A 347 -7.39 11.28 8.62
C ASN A 347 -6.54 10.17 7.99
N TYR A 348 -5.76 9.40 8.77
CA TYR A 348 -5.05 8.23 8.24
C TYR A 348 -6.04 7.11 7.97
N GLN A 349 -6.96 6.85 8.90
CA GLN A 349 -8.04 5.89 8.70
C GLN A 349 -8.93 6.28 7.52
N LEU A 350 -9.29 7.57 7.38
CA LEU A 350 -10.06 8.04 6.23
C LEU A 350 -9.33 7.75 4.92
N PHE A 351 -8.04 8.09 4.86
CA PHE A 351 -7.21 7.84 3.69
C PHE A 351 -7.07 6.34 3.35
N MET A 352 -7.07 5.46 4.36
CA MET A 352 -7.06 4.01 4.15
C MET A 352 -8.38 3.52 3.56
N VAL A 353 -9.53 3.98 4.08
CA VAL A 353 -10.84 3.63 3.52
C VAL A 353 -10.96 4.15 2.09
N GLU A 354 -10.60 5.40 1.83
CA GLU A 354 -10.62 5.97 0.48
C GLU A 354 -9.75 5.15 -0.48
N ARG A 355 -8.56 4.70 -0.08
CA ARG A 355 -7.74 3.81 -0.91
C ARG A 355 -8.43 2.49 -1.24
N LEU A 356 -9.13 1.88 -0.28
CA LEU A 356 -9.87 0.64 -0.51
C LEU A 356 -11.04 0.85 -1.49
N VAL A 357 -11.73 1.99 -1.38
CA VAL A 357 -12.79 2.38 -2.33
C VAL A 357 -12.21 2.67 -3.71
N LEU A 358 -11.08 3.39 -3.82
CA LEU A 358 -10.42 3.67 -5.09
C LEU A 358 -10.00 2.37 -5.83
N VAL A 359 -9.45 1.40 -5.10
CA VAL A 359 -9.00 0.12 -5.68
C VAL A 359 -10.17 -0.78 -6.10
N GLY A 360 -11.35 -0.60 -5.51
CA GLY A 360 -12.56 -1.32 -5.89
C GLY A 360 -13.25 -0.81 -7.17
N ALA A 361 -12.81 0.33 -7.70
CA ALA A 361 -13.43 0.95 -8.87
C ALA A 361 -13.15 0.15 -10.16
N LYS A 362 -14.08 0.21 -11.12
CA LYS A 362 -13.89 -0.41 -12.44
C LYS A 362 -12.72 0.21 -13.20
N THR A 363 -12.67 1.53 -13.25
CA THR A 363 -11.54 2.32 -13.75
C THR A 363 -11.04 3.23 -12.64
N PHE A 364 -9.73 3.17 -12.37
CA PHE A 364 -9.10 4.04 -11.39
C PHE A 364 -8.03 4.91 -12.04
N VAL A 365 -8.24 6.22 -12.05
CA VAL A 365 -7.30 7.22 -12.58
C VAL A 365 -6.58 7.93 -11.43
N LYS A 366 -5.26 7.82 -11.41
CA LYS A 366 -4.41 8.44 -10.38
C LYS A 366 -4.07 9.88 -10.78
N THR A 367 -3.63 10.69 -9.81
CA THR A 367 -3.09 12.02 -10.14
C THR A 367 -1.83 11.89 -10.99
N PHE A 368 -0.86 11.11 -10.50
CA PHE A 368 0.43 10.88 -11.14
C PHE A 368 0.54 9.42 -11.54
N LYS A 369 1.21 9.15 -12.66
CA LYS A 369 1.61 7.80 -13.07
C LYS A 369 2.62 7.22 -12.08
N VAL A 370 2.37 6.01 -11.55
CA VAL A 370 3.31 5.30 -10.65
C VAL A 370 3.89 4.07 -11.35
N ASP A 371 3.05 3.34 -12.08
CA ASP A 371 3.40 2.20 -12.91
C ASP A 371 3.09 2.46 -14.38
N GLU A 372 3.71 1.70 -15.29
CA GLU A 372 3.50 1.87 -16.74
C GLU A 372 2.05 1.70 -17.18
N LYS A 373 1.30 0.85 -16.47
CA LYS A 373 -0.11 0.54 -16.76
C LYS A 373 -1.10 1.49 -16.07
N ASP A 374 -0.62 2.42 -15.25
CA ASP A 374 -1.50 3.34 -14.53
C ASP A 374 -2.12 4.37 -15.48
N LEU A 375 -3.41 4.63 -15.30
CA LEU A 375 -4.06 5.82 -15.84
C LEU A 375 -3.72 7.02 -14.96
N SER A 376 -3.37 8.15 -15.57
CA SER A 376 -3.02 9.38 -14.84
C SER A 376 -3.67 10.63 -15.40
N LEU A 377 -3.97 11.56 -14.48
CA LEU A 377 -4.48 12.89 -14.81
C LEU A 377 -3.38 13.79 -15.38
N THR A 378 -2.16 13.72 -14.83
CA THR A 378 -1.00 14.47 -15.32
C THR A 378 0.13 13.55 -15.76
N ASP A 379 0.92 14.06 -16.71
CA ASP A 379 2.16 13.45 -17.19
C ASP A 379 3.40 13.93 -16.39
N ASP A 380 3.21 14.86 -15.45
CA ASP A 380 4.27 15.26 -14.52
C ASP A 380 4.72 14.08 -13.65
N PRO A 381 6.03 13.95 -13.34
CA PRO A 381 6.52 12.89 -12.47
C PRO A 381 6.12 13.15 -11.01
N LYS A 382 5.65 12.10 -10.31
CA LYS A 382 5.27 12.18 -8.88
C LYS A 382 6.40 12.66 -7.97
N LYS A 383 7.64 12.25 -8.29
CA LYS A 383 8.89 12.70 -7.67
C LYS A 383 9.54 13.70 -8.62
N ASN A 384 9.69 14.95 -8.19
CA ASN A 384 10.37 15.96 -8.98
C ASN A 384 11.89 15.94 -8.76
N ALA A 385 12.64 16.36 -9.77
CA ALA A 385 14.08 16.57 -9.70
C ALA A 385 14.48 17.86 -8.95
N LYS A 386 13.55 18.45 -8.17
CA LYS A 386 13.68 19.80 -7.57
C LYS A 386 13.94 20.92 -8.58
N HIS A 387 13.66 20.67 -9.85
CA HIS A 387 13.77 21.65 -10.92
C HIS A 387 12.49 22.50 -11.00
N TRP A 388 12.65 23.81 -10.87
CA TRP A 388 11.55 24.77 -10.81
C TRP A 388 11.27 25.36 -12.19
N GLN A 389 10.10 25.07 -12.74
CA GLN A 389 9.71 25.34 -14.12
C GLN A 389 8.56 26.36 -14.19
N ILE A 390 8.34 26.95 -15.36
CA ILE A 390 7.19 27.84 -15.58
C ILE A 390 5.92 26.98 -15.63
N PRO A 391 4.85 27.32 -14.89
CA PRO A 391 3.57 26.61 -14.99
C PRO A 391 2.97 26.72 -16.40
N ILE A 392 2.37 25.64 -16.87
CA ILE A 392 1.75 25.55 -18.18
C ILE A 392 0.23 25.44 -17.99
N TYR A 393 -0.50 26.40 -18.57
CA TYR A 393 -1.97 26.47 -18.47
C TYR A 393 -2.69 26.28 -19.80
N THR A 394 -1.97 26.31 -20.90
CA THR A 394 -2.54 26.12 -22.24
C THR A 394 -2.72 24.65 -22.55
N MET A 395 -3.75 24.32 -23.33
CA MET A 395 -3.82 23.05 -24.06
C MET A 395 -2.70 23.06 -25.09
N GLU A 396 -1.79 22.09 -25.06
CA GLU A 396 -1.04 21.79 -26.27
C GLU A 396 -2.07 21.31 -27.28
N ARG A 397 -2.32 22.10 -28.33
CA ARG A 397 -3.08 21.59 -29.47
C ARG A 397 -2.24 20.45 -30.02
N GLU A 398 -2.68 19.21 -29.83
CA GLU A 398 -2.18 18.09 -30.62
C GLU A 398 -2.19 18.56 -32.08
N GLY A 399 -1.01 18.53 -32.71
CA GLY A 399 -0.88 18.84 -34.13
C GLY A 399 -1.92 18.03 -34.89
N ARG A 400 -2.72 18.74 -35.69
CA ARG A 400 -3.78 18.19 -36.52
C ARG A 400 -3.42 16.90 -37.24
#